data_AF-A0A835NYB4-F1
#
_entry.id   AF-A0A835NYB4-F1
#
_cell.length_a   1.000
_cell.length_b   1.000
_cell.length_c   1.000
_cell.angle_alpha   90.00
_cell.angle_beta   90.00
_cell.angle_gamma   90.00
#
_symmetry.space_group_name_H-M   'P 1'
#
loop_
_entity.id
_entity.type
_entity.pdbx_description
1 polymer ?
#
loop_
_entity_poly.entity_id
_entity_poly.type
_entity_poly.pdbx_seq_one_letter_code
_entity_poly.pdbx_strand_id
1 'polypeptide(L)'
;MFTNKSFTLEKGLIVPTENVATIADCASVIEGVSRSRNALLNGDTKNYDWDSGYTCHQLGSGAIVVQLAQPYMIGSIRLLLWDCDDRSYSYYIEVSTNQQQWTMVVDRTKISCKSWQTITFDKQPASFIRIVGTRNTANEVFHCVHFECPAQNSTHKDESSKEVATTEVGTGGQ
;
A
#
# COMPACT_ATOMS: atom_id res chain seq x y z
N MET A 1 3.28 -31.21 -0.58
CA MET A 1 3.05 -30.23 0.49
C MET A 1 1.55 -29.94 0.49
N PHE A 2 0.84 -30.19 1.58
CA PHE A 2 -0.60 -29.94 1.69
C PHE A 2 -0.81 -28.85 2.75
N THR A 3 -1.71 -27.91 2.48
CA THR A 3 -2.10 -26.84 3.41
C THR A 3 -3.54 -27.05 3.85
N ASN A 4 -3.81 -26.86 5.14
CA ASN A 4 -5.18 -26.84 5.68
C ASN A 4 -5.83 -25.45 5.57
N LYS A 5 -5.13 -24.46 5.00
CA LYS A 5 -5.71 -23.13 4.77
C LYS A 5 -6.70 -23.18 3.62
N SER A 6 -7.95 -22.86 3.90
CA SER A 6 -8.98 -22.63 2.88
C SER A 6 -8.61 -21.43 2.02
N PHE A 7 -8.86 -21.52 0.71
CA PHE A 7 -8.71 -20.41 -0.22
C PHE A 7 -9.91 -20.35 -1.16
N THR A 8 -10.18 -19.15 -1.68
CA THR A 8 -11.23 -18.94 -2.67
C THR A 8 -10.61 -18.85 -4.06
N LEU A 9 -11.22 -19.52 -5.03
CA LEU A 9 -10.87 -19.39 -6.43
C LEU A 9 -11.95 -18.62 -7.18
N GLU A 10 -11.52 -17.73 -8.06
CA GLU A 10 -12.38 -17.07 -9.03
C GLU A 10 -11.70 -17.18 -10.40
N LYS A 11 -12.41 -17.78 -11.37
CA LYS A 11 -11.86 -18.07 -12.72
C LYS A 11 -10.52 -18.85 -12.67
N GLY A 12 -10.36 -19.73 -11.69
CA GLY A 12 -9.16 -20.55 -11.51
C GLY A 12 -7.98 -19.84 -10.84
N LEU A 13 -8.13 -18.57 -10.46
CA LEU A 13 -7.11 -17.78 -9.76
C LEU A 13 -7.47 -17.61 -8.29
N ILE A 14 -6.45 -17.53 -7.43
CA ILE A 14 -6.63 -17.28 -6.01
C ILE A 14 -7.16 -15.86 -5.80
N VAL A 15 -8.21 -15.74 -5.00
CA VAL A 15 -8.67 -14.47 -4.43
C VAL A 15 -7.97 -14.32 -3.07
N PRO A 16 -6.89 -13.52 -2.97
CA PRO A 16 -6.16 -13.37 -1.71
C PRO A 16 -7.03 -12.64 -0.68
N THR A 17 -6.90 -13.03 0.59
CA THR A 17 -7.50 -12.34 1.74
C THR A 17 -6.48 -11.52 2.53
N GLU A 18 -5.22 -11.97 2.53
CA GLU A 18 -4.08 -11.31 3.17
C GLU A 18 -3.20 -10.64 2.12
N ASN A 19 -2.44 -9.60 2.50
CA ASN A 19 -1.52 -8.89 1.63
C ASN A 19 -0.51 -9.85 0.99
N VAL A 20 -0.56 -10.00 -0.34
CA VAL A 20 0.39 -10.80 -1.13
C VAL A 20 1.48 -9.95 -1.78
N ALA A 21 1.43 -8.62 -1.63
CA ALA A 21 2.48 -7.70 -2.05
C ALA A 21 3.53 -7.54 -0.95
N THR A 22 4.16 -8.64 -0.54
CA THR A 22 5.24 -8.65 0.46
C THR A 22 6.45 -9.42 -0.06
N ILE A 23 7.63 -9.11 0.49
CA ILE A 23 8.87 -9.86 0.17
C ILE A 23 8.73 -11.33 0.57
N ALA A 24 8.05 -11.61 1.69
CA ALA A 24 7.83 -12.97 2.18
C ALA A 24 6.95 -13.81 1.24
N ASP A 25 6.01 -13.16 0.56
CA ASP A 25 5.15 -13.77 -0.47
C ASP A 25 5.75 -13.66 -1.88
N CYS A 26 7.07 -13.48 -1.98
CA CYS A 26 7.83 -13.42 -3.23
C CYS A 26 7.39 -12.31 -4.19
N ALA A 27 6.76 -11.24 -3.69
CA ALA A 27 6.53 -10.04 -4.49
C ALA A 27 7.82 -9.21 -4.58
N SER A 28 7.97 -8.49 -5.70
CA SER A 28 9.14 -7.65 -5.96
C SER A 28 8.73 -6.35 -6.64
N VAL A 29 9.58 -5.32 -6.51
CA VAL A 29 9.50 -4.09 -7.29
C VAL A 29 10.45 -4.25 -8.48
N ILE A 30 9.91 -4.23 -9.69
CA ILE A 30 10.68 -4.40 -10.94
C ILE A 30 10.93 -3.09 -11.68
N GLU A 31 10.14 -2.04 -11.39
CA GLU A 31 10.38 -0.67 -11.82
C GLU A 31 10.13 0.30 -10.67
N GLY A 32 10.87 1.41 -10.68
CA GLY A 32 10.91 2.39 -9.60
C GLY A 32 12.29 2.44 -8.94
N VAL A 33 12.60 3.58 -8.32
CA VAL A 33 13.88 3.84 -7.67
C VAL A 33 13.66 3.95 -6.17
N SER A 34 14.53 3.34 -5.38
CA SER A 34 14.56 3.48 -3.92
C SER A 34 16.00 3.42 -3.44
N ARG A 35 16.32 4.20 -2.40
CA ARG A 35 17.62 4.10 -1.70
C ARG A 35 17.67 2.88 -0.78
N SER A 36 16.53 2.51 -0.21
CA SER A 36 16.39 1.36 0.67
C SER A 36 15.83 0.17 -0.12
N ARG A 37 16.50 -0.98 -0.03
CA ARG A 37 16.04 -2.19 -0.71
C ARG A 37 14.64 -2.56 -0.23
N ASN A 38 13.75 -2.84 -1.17
CA ASN A 38 12.36 -3.27 -0.92
C ASN A 38 11.51 -2.30 -0.10
N ALA A 39 11.83 -0.99 -0.06
CA ALA A 39 11.12 0.00 0.75
C ALA A 39 9.59 -0.09 0.64
N LEU A 40 9.07 -0.26 -0.58
CA LEU A 40 7.64 -0.33 -0.84
C LEU A 40 6.94 -1.55 -0.18
N LEU A 41 7.65 -2.67 -0.02
CA LEU A 41 7.08 -4.00 0.31
C LEU A 41 7.61 -4.57 1.63
N ASN A 42 8.35 -3.79 2.42
CA ASN A 42 9.00 -4.24 3.65
C ASN A 42 8.10 -4.13 4.91
N GLY A 43 6.90 -3.55 4.79
CA GLY A 43 5.97 -3.35 5.91
C GLY A 43 6.26 -2.13 6.78
N ASP A 44 7.32 -1.36 6.49
CA ASP A 44 7.62 -0.13 7.22
C ASP A 44 6.73 1.01 6.75
N THR A 45 5.95 1.54 7.67
CA THR A 45 4.98 2.62 7.44
C THR A 45 5.23 3.81 8.37
N LYS A 46 6.41 3.86 9.01
CA LYS A 46 6.71 4.87 10.03
C LYS A 46 8.12 5.45 9.88
N ASN A 47 9.09 4.69 9.39
CA ASN A 47 10.47 5.14 9.26
C ASN A 47 10.77 5.53 7.80
N TYR A 48 10.29 6.71 7.41
CA TYR A 48 10.59 7.35 6.13
C TYR A 48 10.80 8.85 6.34
N ASP A 49 11.68 9.43 5.53
CA ASP A 49 12.06 10.84 5.62
C ASP A 49 12.28 11.44 4.23
N TRP A 50 13.05 12.52 4.15
CA TRP A 50 13.36 13.20 2.89
C TRP A 50 14.35 12.43 2.01
N ASP A 51 15.04 11.42 2.55
CA ASP A 51 16.14 10.70 1.89
C ASP A 51 15.81 9.23 1.62
N SER A 52 15.00 8.60 2.46
CA SER A 52 14.76 7.15 2.45
C SER A 52 13.34 6.74 2.87
N GLY A 53 13.04 5.44 2.73
CA GLY A 53 11.78 4.84 3.18
C GLY A 53 10.63 4.92 2.16
N TYR A 54 10.93 5.16 0.89
CA TYR A 54 9.94 5.17 -0.19
C TYR A 54 10.52 4.65 -1.50
N THR A 55 9.66 4.23 -2.41
CA THR A 55 9.97 4.03 -3.83
C THR A 55 9.39 5.17 -4.65
N CYS A 56 10.11 5.61 -5.67
CA CYS A 56 9.74 6.76 -6.48
C CYS A 56 9.97 6.56 -7.98
N HIS A 57 9.39 7.47 -8.77
CA HIS A 57 9.72 7.66 -10.18
C HIS A 57 9.52 9.13 -10.57
N GLN A 58 10.14 9.57 -11.67
CA GLN A 58 9.95 10.91 -12.21
C GLN A 58 8.54 11.04 -12.82
N LEU A 59 7.86 12.16 -12.58
CA LEU A 59 6.59 12.45 -13.24
C LEU A 59 6.80 12.58 -14.76
N GLY A 60 5.91 11.96 -15.54
CA GLY A 60 6.01 11.93 -17.00
C GLY A 60 7.09 10.99 -17.55
N SER A 61 7.92 10.37 -16.71
CA SER A 61 8.95 9.41 -17.14
C SER A 61 9.15 8.30 -16.11
N GLY A 62 8.48 7.17 -16.36
CA GLY A 62 8.58 5.96 -15.54
C GLY A 62 7.32 5.67 -14.72
N ALA A 63 7.42 4.62 -13.91
CA ALA A 63 6.36 4.13 -13.03
C ALA A 63 6.99 3.36 -11.86
N ILE A 64 6.15 2.98 -10.89
CA ILE A 64 6.47 1.92 -9.94
C ILE A 64 5.72 0.67 -10.39
N VAL A 65 6.44 -0.43 -10.63
CA VAL A 65 5.82 -1.70 -11.03
C VAL A 65 6.13 -2.77 -9.99
N VAL A 66 5.08 -3.31 -9.38
CA VAL A 66 5.11 -4.45 -8.47
C VAL A 66 4.79 -5.72 -9.24
N GLN A 67 5.64 -6.72 -9.12
CA GLN A 67 5.39 -8.08 -9.58
C GLN A 67 4.96 -8.95 -8.39
N LEU A 68 3.83 -9.62 -8.52
CA LEU A 68 3.37 -10.64 -7.59
C LEU A 68 3.95 -12.01 -7.97
N ALA A 69 4.02 -12.94 -7.01
CA ALA A 69 4.58 -14.27 -7.23
C ALA A 69 3.83 -15.11 -8.28
N GLN A 70 2.55 -14.83 -8.47
CA GLN A 70 1.67 -15.51 -9.42
C GLN A 70 0.48 -14.59 -9.77
N PRO A 71 -0.34 -14.95 -10.77
CA PRO A 71 -1.57 -14.23 -11.02
C PRO A 71 -2.58 -14.43 -9.87
N TYR A 72 -3.16 -13.33 -9.39
CA TYR A 72 -4.23 -13.32 -8.39
C TYR A 72 -5.46 -12.58 -8.93
N MET A 73 -6.64 -12.87 -8.39
CA MET A 73 -7.83 -12.03 -8.58
C MET A 73 -7.88 -10.96 -7.49
N ILE A 74 -7.44 -9.75 -7.83
CA ILE A 74 -7.33 -8.63 -6.89
C ILE A 74 -8.48 -7.64 -7.08
N GLY A 75 -9.04 -7.12 -5.99
CA GLY A 75 -10.14 -6.14 -6.03
C GLY A 75 -10.00 -5.00 -5.01
N SER A 76 -8.88 -4.95 -4.30
CA SER A 76 -8.55 -3.85 -3.42
C SER A 76 -7.05 -3.66 -3.35
N ILE A 77 -6.63 -2.41 -3.14
CA ILE A 77 -5.25 -2.01 -2.98
C ILE A 77 -5.22 -0.93 -1.90
N ARG A 78 -4.15 -0.88 -1.12
CA ARG A 78 -3.87 0.27 -0.28
C ARG A 78 -2.43 0.73 -0.48
N LEU A 79 -2.23 2.03 -0.54
CA LEU A 79 -0.90 2.63 -0.63
C LEU A 79 -0.75 3.80 0.34
N LEU A 80 0.46 3.98 0.87
CA LEU A 80 0.85 5.15 1.64
C LEU A 80 1.64 6.08 0.74
N LEU A 81 1.06 7.22 0.40
CA LEU A 81 1.79 8.30 -0.23
C LEU A 81 2.66 8.98 0.82
N TRP A 82 3.85 9.43 0.43
CA TRP A 82 4.72 10.19 1.34
C TRP A 82 3.99 11.43 1.85
N ASP A 83 4.05 11.67 3.16
CA ASP A 83 3.22 12.67 3.84
C ASP A 83 3.94 13.38 5.01
N CYS A 84 5.28 13.47 4.98
CA CYS A 84 6.03 14.23 6.00
C CYS A 84 5.90 15.76 5.82
N ASP A 85 5.23 16.23 4.77
CA ASP A 85 4.83 17.62 4.57
C ASP A 85 3.46 17.72 3.88
N ASP A 86 3.01 18.95 3.62
CA ASP A 86 1.68 19.25 3.07
C ASP A 86 1.50 18.96 1.56
N ARG A 87 2.43 18.25 0.92
CA ARG A 87 2.28 17.92 -0.50
C ARG A 87 1.13 16.96 -0.77
N SER A 88 0.61 17.01 -1.98
CA SER A 88 -0.39 16.07 -2.49
C SER A 88 -0.01 15.54 -3.86
N TYR A 89 -0.55 14.37 -4.17
CA TYR A 89 -0.28 13.64 -5.39
C TYR A 89 -1.55 13.41 -6.21
N SER A 90 -1.36 13.16 -7.50
CA SER A 90 -2.35 12.57 -8.38
C SER A 90 -1.70 11.40 -9.12
N TYR A 91 -2.45 10.35 -9.39
CA TYR A 91 -1.92 9.12 -9.96
C TYR A 91 -3.02 8.28 -10.61
N TYR A 92 -2.64 7.24 -11.32
CA TYR A 92 -3.52 6.14 -11.72
C TYR A 92 -2.84 4.80 -11.42
N ILE A 93 -3.64 3.74 -11.36
CA ILE A 93 -3.15 2.37 -11.15
C ILE A 93 -3.68 1.49 -12.27
N GLU A 94 -2.76 0.72 -12.85
CA GLU A 94 -3.05 -0.30 -13.84
C GLU A 94 -2.63 -1.68 -13.34
N VAL A 95 -3.30 -2.70 -13.85
CA VAL A 95 -2.97 -4.11 -13.58
C VAL A 95 -2.74 -4.86 -14.88
N SER A 96 -1.89 -5.88 -14.83
CA SER A 96 -1.59 -6.73 -15.97
C SER A 96 -1.26 -8.15 -15.53
N THR A 97 -1.49 -9.12 -16.42
CA THR A 97 -1.01 -10.50 -16.27
C THR A 97 0.28 -10.77 -17.04
N ASN A 98 0.69 -9.89 -17.95
CA ASN A 98 1.75 -10.15 -18.93
C ASN A 98 2.71 -8.97 -19.19
N GLN A 99 2.56 -7.85 -18.50
CA GLN A 99 3.32 -6.58 -18.68
C GLN A 99 3.15 -5.88 -20.04
N GLN A 100 2.33 -6.41 -20.95
CA GLN A 100 2.11 -5.83 -22.28
C GLN A 100 0.75 -5.14 -22.35
N GLN A 101 -0.29 -5.81 -21.85
CA GLN A 101 -1.66 -5.32 -21.83
C GLN A 101 -2.00 -4.87 -20.41
N TRP A 102 -2.42 -3.61 -20.28
CA TRP A 102 -2.68 -2.96 -19.02
C TRP A 102 -4.14 -2.54 -18.94
N THR A 103 -4.77 -2.83 -17.82
CA THR A 103 -6.13 -2.39 -17.51
C THR A 103 -6.05 -1.38 -16.38
N MET A 104 -6.49 -0.15 -16.65
CA MET A 104 -6.60 0.88 -15.62
C MET A 104 -7.74 0.53 -14.66
N VAL A 105 -7.40 0.34 -13.38
CA VAL A 105 -8.36 0.00 -12.31
C VAL A 105 -8.66 1.19 -11.40
N VAL A 106 -7.81 2.22 -11.44
CA VAL A 106 -7.97 3.45 -10.66
C VAL A 106 -7.51 4.64 -11.49
N ASP A 107 -8.36 5.65 -11.66
CA ASP A 107 -7.99 6.96 -12.18
C ASP A 107 -8.18 8.02 -11.10
N ARG A 108 -7.08 8.58 -10.60
CA ARG A 108 -7.05 9.73 -9.69
C ARG A 108 -6.20 10.87 -10.25
N THR A 109 -6.08 10.96 -11.58
CA THR A 109 -5.25 11.96 -12.26
C THR A 109 -5.70 13.41 -12.01
N LYS A 110 -6.97 13.59 -11.64
CA LYS A 110 -7.59 14.90 -11.31
C LYS A 110 -7.92 15.06 -9.83
N ILE A 111 -7.48 14.14 -8.97
CA ILE A 111 -7.79 14.12 -7.55
C ILE A 111 -6.53 14.40 -6.75
N SER A 112 -6.62 15.32 -5.78
CA SER A 112 -5.55 15.57 -4.81
C SER A 112 -5.60 14.50 -3.71
N CYS A 113 -4.59 13.65 -3.67
CA CYS A 113 -4.46 12.54 -2.73
C CYS A 113 -3.28 12.78 -1.77
N LYS A 114 -3.40 12.35 -0.51
CA LYS A 114 -2.37 12.50 0.54
C LYS A 114 -2.42 11.34 1.53
N SER A 115 -1.28 10.89 2.03
CA SER A 115 -1.20 9.81 3.01
C SER A 115 -1.83 8.50 2.49
N TRP A 116 -2.47 7.72 3.36
CA TRP A 116 -3.11 6.46 3.04
C TRP A 116 -4.25 6.58 2.03
N GLN A 117 -4.18 5.76 0.97
CA GLN A 117 -5.23 5.60 -0.03
C GLN A 117 -5.70 4.15 0.00
N THR A 118 -6.91 3.90 0.52
CA THR A 118 -7.58 2.60 0.42
C THR A 118 -8.54 2.64 -0.76
N ILE A 119 -8.43 1.65 -1.65
CA ILE A 119 -9.16 1.65 -2.92
C ILE A 119 -9.72 0.26 -3.18
N THR A 120 -10.97 0.22 -3.62
CA THR A 120 -11.67 -0.99 -4.05
C THR A 120 -12.13 -0.82 -5.49
N PHE A 121 -12.06 -1.89 -6.27
CA PHE A 121 -12.46 -1.93 -7.67
C PHE A 121 -12.95 -3.33 -8.05
N ASP A 122 -13.60 -3.45 -9.20
CA ASP A 122 -14.05 -4.75 -9.71
C ASP A 122 -12.87 -5.69 -9.89
N LYS A 123 -12.96 -6.91 -9.37
CA LYS A 123 -11.80 -7.79 -9.31
C LYS A 123 -11.21 -8.05 -10.69
N GLN A 124 -9.90 -7.90 -10.81
CA GLN A 124 -9.14 -8.14 -12.04
C GLN A 124 -8.04 -9.18 -11.81
N PRO A 125 -7.73 -10.02 -12.81
CA PRO A 125 -6.55 -10.87 -12.78
C PRO A 125 -5.30 -10.01 -12.90
N ALA A 126 -4.35 -10.18 -11.98
CA ALA A 126 -3.11 -9.41 -11.96
C ALA A 126 -1.93 -10.24 -11.47
N SER A 127 -0.84 -10.19 -12.24
CA SER A 127 0.51 -10.57 -11.80
C SER A 127 1.40 -9.34 -11.62
N PHE A 128 1.01 -8.21 -12.21
CA PHE A 128 1.73 -6.96 -12.19
C PHE A 128 0.78 -5.82 -11.83
N ILE A 129 1.23 -4.93 -10.97
CA ILE A 129 0.55 -3.67 -10.65
C ILE A 129 1.49 -2.53 -10.98
N ARG A 130 0.99 -1.56 -11.75
CA ARG A 130 1.72 -0.35 -12.11
C ARG A 130 1.05 0.85 -11.46
N ILE A 131 1.85 1.65 -10.76
CA ILE A 131 1.43 2.90 -10.14
C ILE A 131 2.15 4.02 -10.89
N VAL A 132 1.38 4.95 -11.45
CA VAL A 132 1.93 6.08 -12.21
C VAL A 132 1.45 7.38 -11.58
N GLY A 133 2.39 8.09 -10.96
CA GLY A 133 2.18 9.46 -10.53
C GLY A 133 2.09 10.41 -11.71
N THR A 134 1.10 11.31 -11.67
CA THR A 134 0.87 12.35 -12.67
C THR A 134 1.02 13.75 -12.12
N ARG A 135 0.96 13.91 -10.80
CA ARG A 135 1.16 15.20 -10.12
C ARG A 135 1.78 15.00 -8.75
N ASN A 136 2.62 15.95 -8.35
CA ASN A 136 3.06 16.20 -6.99
C ASN A 136 3.12 17.73 -6.82
N THR A 137 2.57 18.30 -5.74
CA THR A 137 2.56 19.75 -5.51
C THR A 137 3.90 20.35 -5.09
N ALA A 138 4.87 19.53 -4.67
CA ALA A 138 6.16 20.02 -4.18
C ALA A 138 7.29 19.93 -5.21
N ASN A 139 7.29 18.92 -6.08
CA ASN A 139 8.32 18.69 -7.08
C ASN A 139 7.83 17.70 -8.16
N GLU A 140 8.73 17.29 -9.06
CA GLU A 140 8.42 16.42 -10.20
C GLU A 140 8.67 14.93 -9.94
N VAL A 141 8.61 14.47 -8.68
CA VAL A 141 8.83 13.06 -8.31
C VAL A 141 7.62 12.50 -7.59
N PHE A 142 7.12 11.34 -8.02
CA PHE A 142 6.08 10.60 -7.31
C PHE A 142 6.70 9.71 -6.24
N HIS A 143 6.17 9.74 -5.01
CA HIS A 143 6.73 9.00 -3.87
C HIS A 143 5.67 8.10 -3.25
N CYS A 144 5.97 6.82 -3.12
CA CYS A 144 5.11 5.83 -2.49
C CYS A 144 5.91 5.10 -1.40
N VAL A 145 5.47 5.25 -0.16
CA VAL A 145 6.12 4.68 1.04
C VAL A 145 5.81 3.21 1.16
N HIS A 146 4.53 2.85 1.03
CA HIS A 146 4.06 1.48 1.26
C HIS A 146 3.00 1.08 0.24
N PHE A 147 2.97 -0.20 -0.11
CA PHE A 147 1.94 -0.79 -0.94
C PHE A 147 1.51 -2.16 -0.40
N GLU A 148 0.20 -2.37 -0.36
CA GLU A 148 -0.39 -3.66 -0.04
C GLU A 148 -1.54 -3.99 -1.01
N CYS A 149 -1.63 -5.27 -1.34
CA CYS A 149 -2.67 -5.82 -2.21
C CYS A 149 -2.94 -7.26 -1.79
N PRO A 150 -4.17 -7.63 -1.41
CA PRO A 150 -5.32 -6.75 -1.19
C PRO A 150 -5.11 -5.75 -0.06
N ALA A 151 -5.89 -4.67 -0.04
CA ALA A 151 -5.91 -3.71 1.06
C ALA A 151 -6.22 -4.41 2.40
N GLN A 152 -5.42 -4.13 3.43
CA GLN A 152 -5.61 -4.68 4.75
C GLN A 152 -6.35 -3.68 5.64
N ASN A 153 -7.33 -4.19 6.39
CA ASN A 153 -7.98 -3.41 7.42
C ASN A 153 -7.00 -3.21 8.57
N SER A 154 -6.66 -1.96 8.86
CA SER A 154 -5.89 -1.62 10.05
C SER A 154 -6.74 -1.90 11.29
N THR A 155 -6.65 -3.11 11.84
CA THR A 155 -7.11 -3.38 13.21
C THR A 155 -6.07 -2.82 14.18
N HIS A 156 -6.05 -1.50 14.31
CA HIS A 156 -5.36 -0.85 15.42
C HIS A 156 -6.10 -1.23 16.71
N LYS A 157 -5.63 -2.26 17.42
CA LYS A 157 -5.83 -2.34 18.87
C LYS A 157 -4.94 -1.26 19.48
N ASP A 158 -5.46 -0.05 19.58
CA ASP A 158 -4.86 0.99 20.39
C ASP A 158 -4.99 0.59 21.86
N GLU A 159 -3.97 -0.06 22.41
CA GLU A 159 -3.75 -0.09 23.85
C GLU A 159 -3.20 1.26 24.29
N SER A 160 -4.07 2.26 24.45
CA SER A 160 -3.77 3.41 25.31
C SER A 160 -5.04 4.05 25.83
N SER A 161 -5.63 3.40 26.83
CA SER A 161 -6.46 4.08 27.83
C SER A 161 -6.40 3.26 29.11
N LYS A 162 -5.32 3.42 29.87
CA LYS A 162 -5.37 3.15 31.30
C LYS A 162 -6.04 4.35 31.95
N GLU A 163 -7.27 4.14 32.38
CA GLU A 163 -8.01 5.01 33.29
C GLU A 163 -7.15 5.32 34.52
N VAL A 164 -6.91 6.60 34.78
CA VAL A 164 -6.49 7.07 36.10
C VAL A 164 -7.77 7.21 36.91
N ALA A 165 -8.12 6.17 37.66
CA ALA A 165 -9.14 6.26 38.69
C ALA A 165 -8.56 6.96 39.92
N THR A 166 -9.01 8.19 40.14
CA THR A 166 -8.87 8.96 41.38
C THR A 166 -9.43 8.18 42.57
N THR A 167 -8.64 8.04 43.64
CA THR A 167 -9.13 7.63 44.96
C THR A 167 -9.02 8.80 45.91
N GLU A 168 -10.17 9.40 46.23
CA GLU A 168 -10.34 10.27 47.39
C GLU A 168 -10.23 9.41 48.66
N VAL A 169 -9.38 9.80 49.60
CA VAL A 169 -9.39 9.25 50.96
C VAL A 169 -9.69 10.40 51.92
N GLY A 170 -10.95 10.46 52.35
CA GLY A 170 -11.37 11.24 53.51
C GLY A 170 -10.80 10.62 54.78
N THR A 171 -10.25 11.46 55.66
CA THR A 171 -9.94 11.10 57.04
C THR A 171 -10.81 11.96 57.96
N GLY A 172 -11.88 11.35 58.48
CA GLY A 172 -12.61 11.80 59.67
C GLY A 172 -11.94 11.21 60.91
N GLY A 173 -11.83 12.02 61.96
CA GLY A 173 -10.99 11.75 63.12
C GLY A 173 -11.55 10.82 64.19
N GLN A 174 -10.70 10.60 65.18
CA GLN A 174 -10.98 10.54 66.61
C GLN A 174 -9.77 11.13 67.34
#